data_AF-A0A259JCK9-F1
#
_entry.id   AF-A0A259JCK9-F1
#
_cell.length_a   1.000
_cell.length_b   1.000
_cell.length_c   1.000
_cell.angle_alpha   90.00
_cell.angle_beta   90.00
_cell.angle_gamma   90.00
#
_symmetry.space_group_name_H-M   'P 1'
#
loop_
_entity.id
_entity.type
_entity.pdbx_description
1 polymer ?
#
loop_
_entity_poly.entity_id
_entity_poly.type
_entity_poly.pdbx_seq_one_letter_code
_entity_poly.pdbx_strand_id
1 'polypeptide(L)'
;AALHLAVSDASGDSAIFEYIGGILTIHHGRAYKVMTNSPTYDQQLALDAYWRQVGGLVFLPGTNRAADRFARASFLLDALPKKIDPHYIRGIPGQTYEHQALAAVLSLQRAVSVPLGISTEDQPNISSTIWRTVCDHRNLIYCFDSATRPNTFWVDLAKLDFTPGAPIRKLSLEHGEVYAGEVSERFVPAEELKWLRAG
;
A
#
# COMPACT_ATOMS: atom_id res chain seq x y z
N ALA A 1 -6.12 6.58 -18.67
CA ALA A 1 -6.44 6.77 -17.24
C ALA A 1 -5.48 7.82 -16.68
N ALA A 2 -5.96 8.74 -15.85
CA ALA A 2 -5.07 9.68 -15.15
C ALA A 2 -4.46 8.97 -13.93
N LEU A 3 -3.18 9.19 -13.70
CA LEU A 3 -2.41 8.62 -12.59
C LEU A 3 -1.63 9.74 -11.90
N HIS A 4 -1.32 9.52 -10.63
CA HIS A 4 -0.39 10.33 -9.84
C HIS A 4 0.61 9.40 -9.14
N LEU A 5 1.76 9.93 -8.75
CA LEU A 5 2.86 9.17 -8.17
C LEU A 5 3.03 9.53 -6.69
N ALA A 6 3.16 8.52 -5.84
CA ALA A 6 3.58 8.66 -4.45
C ALA A 6 4.93 7.97 -4.27
N VAL A 7 5.84 8.61 -3.53
CA VAL A 7 7.15 8.07 -3.17
C VAL A 7 7.35 8.22 -1.66
N SER A 8 7.96 7.21 -1.04
CA SER A 8 8.37 7.23 0.36
C SER A 8 9.76 6.63 0.55
N ASP A 9 10.46 7.03 1.62
CA ASP A 9 11.83 6.57 1.89
C ASP A 9 12.01 5.97 3.30
N ALA A 10 13.20 5.40 3.54
CA ALA A 10 13.56 4.79 4.83
C ALA A 10 13.68 5.80 5.99
N SER A 11 13.76 7.10 5.69
CA SER A 11 13.74 8.18 6.69
C SER A 11 12.33 8.47 7.20
N GLY A 12 11.30 7.97 6.51
CA GLY A 12 9.89 8.25 6.76
C GLY A 12 9.39 9.50 6.05
N ASP A 13 10.12 9.98 5.04
CA ASP A 13 9.69 11.08 4.19
C ASP A 13 8.79 10.59 3.05
N SER A 14 8.00 11.52 2.49
CA SER A 14 7.01 11.21 1.47
C SER A 14 6.80 12.37 0.51
N ALA A 15 6.62 12.07 -0.78
CA ALA A 15 6.28 13.04 -1.80
C ALA A 15 5.17 12.52 -2.72
N ILE A 16 4.23 13.39 -3.08
CA ILE A 16 3.11 13.11 -3.98
C ILE A 16 3.19 14.06 -5.16
N PHE A 17 3.08 13.51 -6.37
CA PHE A 17 3.23 14.21 -7.64
C PHE A 17 1.94 14.07 -8.44
N GLU A 18 1.26 15.20 -8.67
CA GLU A 18 0.02 15.27 -9.44
C GLU A 18 0.17 16.22 -10.63
N TYR A 19 -0.37 15.85 -11.79
CA TYR A 19 -0.52 16.77 -12.92
C TYR A 19 -1.95 17.32 -12.94
N ILE A 20 -2.13 18.55 -12.50
CA ILE A 20 -3.43 19.22 -12.40
C ILE A 20 -3.49 20.29 -13.48
N GLY A 21 -4.42 20.16 -14.43
CA GLY A 21 -4.49 21.07 -15.58
C GLY A 21 -3.21 21.12 -16.42
N GLY A 22 -2.45 20.01 -16.46
CA GLY A 22 -1.15 19.93 -17.14
C GLY A 22 0.03 20.49 -16.36
N ILE A 23 -0.19 20.99 -15.13
CA ILE A 23 0.86 21.56 -14.28
C ILE A 23 1.23 20.56 -13.19
N LEU A 24 2.53 20.30 -13.03
CA LEU A 24 3.04 19.47 -11.95
C LEU A 24 2.89 20.19 -10.60
N THR A 25 2.14 19.57 -9.70
CA THR A 25 1.96 19.97 -8.30
C THR A 25 2.61 18.91 -7.42
N ILE A 26 3.40 19.33 -6.44
CA ILE A 26 4.16 18.44 -5.56
C ILE A 26 3.87 18.76 -4.11
N HIS A 27 3.46 17.75 -3.34
CA HIS A 27 3.35 17.81 -1.89
C HIS A 27 4.46 16.96 -1.28
N HIS A 28 5.41 17.59 -0.59
CA HIS A 28 6.58 16.92 -0.02
C HIS A 28 6.71 17.17 1.49
N GLY A 29 6.86 16.08 2.24
CA GLY A 29 7.15 16.11 3.66
C GLY A 29 6.56 14.91 4.40
N ARG A 30 7.16 14.59 5.55
CA ARG A 30 6.78 13.48 6.46
C ARG A 30 5.33 13.49 6.95
N ALA A 31 4.62 14.61 6.81
CA ALA A 31 3.21 14.71 7.19
C ALA A 31 2.29 13.97 6.21
N TYR A 32 2.72 13.77 4.95
CA TYR A 32 1.91 13.24 3.86
C TYR A 32 1.91 11.71 3.80
N LYS A 33 1.41 11.08 4.87
CA LYS A 33 1.46 9.62 5.09
C LYS A 33 0.38 8.81 4.36
N VAL A 34 -0.71 9.47 3.96
CA VAL A 34 -1.89 8.82 3.36
C VAL A 34 -2.21 9.53 2.06
N MET A 35 -2.59 8.75 1.06
CA MET A 35 -2.99 9.20 -0.26
C MET A 35 -4.02 8.23 -0.83
N THR A 36 -4.99 8.77 -1.57
CA THR A 36 -5.96 8.00 -2.36
C THR A 36 -6.02 8.53 -3.79
N ASN A 37 -6.74 7.84 -4.67
CA ASN A 37 -6.78 8.14 -6.10
C ASN A 37 -7.59 9.39 -6.48
N SER A 38 -8.45 9.88 -5.60
CA SER A 38 -9.26 11.08 -5.84
C SER A 38 -9.79 11.65 -4.51
N PRO A 39 -10.16 12.93 -4.46
CA PRO A 39 -9.89 13.98 -5.45
C PRO A 39 -8.39 14.40 -5.46
N THR A 40 -8.04 15.63 -5.89
CA THR A 40 -6.66 16.15 -5.77
C THR A 40 -6.19 16.13 -4.32
N TYR A 41 -4.89 16.05 -4.09
CA TYR A 41 -4.34 15.84 -2.76
C TYR A 41 -4.73 16.97 -1.77
N ASP A 42 -4.74 18.23 -2.22
CA ASP A 42 -5.23 19.36 -1.40
C ASP A 42 -6.67 19.15 -0.90
N GLN A 43 -7.54 18.64 -1.77
CA GLN A 43 -8.92 18.35 -1.40
C GLN A 43 -9.01 17.13 -0.45
N GLN A 44 -8.15 16.13 -0.63
CA GLN A 44 -8.05 15.01 0.30
C GLN A 44 -7.67 15.49 1.72
N LEU A 45 -6.67 16.38 1.82
CA LEU A 45 -6.24 16.97 3.10
C LEU A 45 -7.38 17.77 3.76
N ALA A 46 -8.13 18.56 2.99
CA ALA A 46 -9.26 19.34 3.50
C ALA A 46 -10.40 18.46 4.03
N LEU A 47 -10.73 17.38 3.32
CA LEU A 47 -11.76 16.42 3.75
C LEU A 47 -11.33 15.66 5.01
N ASP A 48 -10.05 15.27 5.11
CA ASP A 48 -9.52 14.62 6.31
C ASP A 48 -9.54 15.55 7.53
N ALA A 49 -9.28 16.84 7.34
CA ALA A 49 -9.34 17.83 8.42
C ALA A 49 -10.73 17.88 9.08
N TYR A 50 -11.81 17.77 8.30
CA TYR A 50 -13.17 17.64 8.83
C TYR A 50 -13.34 16.35 9.66
N TRP A 51 -12.93 15.20 9.13
CA TRP A 51 -13.09 13.92 9.83
C TRP A 51 -12.26 13.83 11.12
N ARG A 52 -11.10 14.48 11.16
CA ARG A 52 -10.30 14.61 12.39
C ARG A 52 -11.05 15.35 13.50
N GLN A 53 -11.88 16.33 13.16
CA GLN A 53 -12.71 17.05 14.16
C GLN A 53 -13.86 16.21 14.71
N VAL A 54 -14.44 15.33 13.89
CA VAL A 54 -15.49 14.39 14.33
C VAL A 54 -14.93 13.39 15.35
N GLY A 55 -13.69 12.96 15.16
CA GLY A 55 -13.01 11.98 16.01
C GLY A 55 -13.36 10.55 15.63
N GLY A 56 -12.37 9.79 15.15
CA GLY A 56 -12.60 8.46 14.56
C GLY A 56 -13.11 7.38 15.51
N LEU A 57 -13.05 7.60 16.83
CA LEU A 57 -13.70 6.74 17.83
C LEU A 57 -15.21 7.02 17.98
N VAL A 58 -15.66 8.20 17.58
CA VAL A 58 -17.08 8.59 17.57
C VAL A 58 -17.72 8.09 16.28
N PHE A 59 -17.13 8.44 15.14
CA PHE A 59 -17.63 8.03 13.83
C PHE A 59 -16.52 8.05 12.76
N LEU A 60 -16.56 7.07 11.85
CA LEU A 60 -15.80 7.08 10.62
C LEU A 60 -16.71 6.76 9.43
N PRO A 61 -16.48 7.41 8.28
CA PRO A 61 -17.24 7.10 7.08
C PRO A 61 -16.89 5.71 6.55
N GLY A 62 -17.93 4.88 6.35
CA GLY A 62 -17.77 3.45 6.06
C GLY A 62 -17.88 3.05 4.59
N THR A 63 -18.02 4.00 3.65
CA THR A 63 -18.19 3.64 2.23
C THR A 63 -16.85 3.37 1.53
N ASN A 64 -16.92 3.02 0.24
CA ASN A 64 -15.77 2.75 -0.62
C ASN A 64 -15.22 4.01 -1.32
N ARG A 65 -15.84 5.18 -1.09
CA ARG A 65 -15.37 6.46 -1.63
C ARG A 65 -13.91 6.71 -1.22
N ALA A 66 -13.15 7.34 -2.10
CA ALA A 66 -11.74 7.62 -1.84
C ALA A 66 -11.55 8.50 -0.59
N ALA A 67 -12.37 9.54 -0.41
CA ALA A 67 -12.37 10.36 0.82
C ALA A 67 -12.63 9.55 2.10
N ASP A 68 -13.59 8.61 2.07
CA ASP A 68 -13.90 7.76 3.21
C ASP A 68 -12.74 6.82 3.55
N ARG A 69 -12.12 6.23 2.52
CA ARG A 69 -10.91 5.41 2.67
C ARG A 69 -9.74 6.23 3.21
N PHE A 70 -9.57 7.46 2.76
CA PHE A 70 -8.55 8.38 3.25
C PHE A 70 -8.73 8.64 4.75
N ALA A 71 -9.93 9.05 5.17
CA ALA A 71 -10.23 9.34 6.57
C ALA A 71 -10.00 8.12 7.47
N ARG A 72 -10.45 6.93 7.03
CA ARG A 72 -10.21 5.67 7.75
C ARG A 72 -8.73 5.33 7.83
N ALA A 73 -7.98 5.43 6.72
CA ALA A 73 -6.54 5.16 6.71
C ALA A 73 -5.77 6.13 7.61
N SER A 74 -6.07 7.43 7.52
CA SER A 74 -5.48 8.51 8.33
C SER A 74 -5.65 8.26 9.82
N PHE A 75 -6.88 7.97 10.24
CA PHE A 75 -7.18 7.65 11.64
C PHE A 75 -6.53 6.34 12.10
N LEU A 76 -6.73 5.24 11.35
CA LEU A 76 -6.25 3.92 11.75
C LEU A 76 -4.72 3.90 11.84
N LEU A 77 -4.02 4.56 10.91
CA LEU A 77 -2.55 4.61 10.89
C LEU A 77 -2.01 5.27 12.17
N ASP A 78 -2.64 6.35 12.63
CA ASP A 78 -2.24 7.04 13.86
C ASP A 78 -2.58 6.21 15.12
N ALA A 79 -3.62 5.37 15.06
CA ALA A 79 -4.06 4.49 16.14
C ALA A 79 -3.24 3.19 16.27
N LEU A 80 -2.52 2.77 15.22
CA LEU A 80 -1.70 1.55 15.26
C LEU A 80 -0.59 1.64 16.34
N PRO A 81 -0.32 0.55 17.07
CA PRO A 81 0.75 0.53 18.07
C PRO A 81 2.13 0.79 17.48
N LYS A 82 2.85 1.74 18.08
CA LYS A 82 4.19 2.19 17.64
C LYS A 82 5.35 1.49 18.37
N LYS A 83 5.02 0.45 19.14
CA LYS A 83 5.93 -0.39 19.93
C LYS A 83 5.35 -1.80 20.00
N ILE A 84 6.16 -2.75 20.47
CA ILE A 84 5.70 -4.11 20.74
C ILE A 84 4.47 -4.06 21.66
N ASP A 85 3.44 -4.79 21.27
CA ASP A 85 2.22 -4.95 22.07
C ASP A 85 2.17 -6.39 22.62
N PRO A 86 2.21 -6.54 23.95
CA PRO A 86 2.25 -7.85 24.59
C PRO A 86 0.99 -8.70 24.35
N HIS A 87 -0.14 -8.10 23.94
CA HIS A 87 -1.40 -8.80 23.76
C HIS A 87 -1.41 -9.72 22.53
N TYR A 88 -0.65 -9.40 21.48
CA TYR A 88 -0.65 -10.17 20.24
C TYR A 88 0.75 -10.56 19.74
N ILE A 89 1.84 -10.06 20.34
CA ILE A 89 3.22 -10.39 19.92
C ILE A 89 3.49 -11.91 19.88
N ARG A 90 2.84 -12.69 20.75
CA ARG A 90 2.97 -14.17 20.77
C ARG A 90 2.53 -14.84 19.48
N GLY A 91 1.62 -14.22 18.72
CA GLY A 91 1.16 -14.70 17.41
C GLY A 91 1.97 -14.16 16.23
N ILE A 92 2.93 -13.25 16.48
CA ILE A 92 3.76 -12.63 15.45
C ILE A 92 5.04 -13.47 15.25
N PRO A 93 5.36 -13.90 14.01
CA PRO A 93 6.61 -14.61 13.72
C PRO A 93 7.83 -13.87 14.26
N GLY A 94 8.79 -14.58 14.86
CA GLY A 94 9.99 -13.98 15.45
C GLY A 94 9.75 -13.04 16.65
N GLN A 95 8.50 -12.73 17.01
CA GLN A 95 8.12 -11.87 18.14
C GLN A 95 8.84 -10.51 18.13
N THR A 96 9.08 -9.95 16.94
CA THR A 96 9.73 -8.65 16.75
C THR A 96 8.72 -7.54 16.45
N TYR A 97 9.11 -6.29 16.68
CA TYR A 97 8.26 -5.15 16.34
C TYR A 97 8.07 -5.00 14.83
N GLU A 98 9.07 -5.34 14.04
CA GLU A 98 9.08 -5.20 12.58
C GLU A 98 8.01 -6.09 11.94
N HIS A 99 7.95 -7.37 12.34
CA HIS A 99 6.89 -8.27 11.89
C HIS A 99 5.52 -7.85 12.43
N GLN A 100 5.46 -7.30 13.64
CA GLN A 100 4.24 -6.74 14.21
C GLN A 100 3.72 -5.56 13.38
N ALA A 101 4.60 -4.62 13.04
CA ALA A 101 4.28 -3.43 12.27
C ALA A 101 3.82 -3.80 10.86
N LEU A 102 4.48 -4.76 10.20
CA LEU A 102 4.07 -5.28 8.90
C LEU A 102 2.65 -5.87 8.96
N ALA A 103 2.36 -6.71 9.95
CA ALA A 103 1.02 -7.29 10.14
C ALA A 103 -0.04 -6.22 10.44
N ALA A 104 0.29 -5.21 11.24
CA ALA A 104 -0.60 -4.11 11.59
C ALA A 104 -0.91 -3.19 10.39
N VAL A 105 0.09 -2.85 9.57
CA VAL A 105 -0.14 -2.07 8.34
C VAL A 105 -0.93 -2.89 7.33
N LEU A 106 -0.66 -4.18 7.19
CA LEU A 106 -1.45 -5.04 6.31
C LEU A 106 -2.93 -5.13 6.75
N SER A 107 -3.21 -5.19 8.06
CA SER A 107 -4.58 -5.20 8.56
C SER A 107 -5.30 -3.87 8.26
N LEU A 108 -4.61 -2.74 8.38
CA LEU A 108 -5.12 -1.43 7.95
C LEU A 108 -5.42 -1.42 6.44
N GLN A 109 -4.48 -1.89 5.61
CA GLN A 109 -4.68 -1.96 4.15
C GLN A 109 -5.89 -2.82 3.78
N ARG A 110 -6.13 -3.93 4.50
CA ARG A 110 -7.34 -4.74 4.34
C ARG A 110 -8.60 -3.97 4.75
N ALA A 111 -8.55 -3.21 5.86
CA ALA A 111 -9.69 -2.42 6.32
C ALA A 111 -10.13 -1.34 5.32
N VAL A 112 -9.20 -0.74 4.59
CA VAL A 112 -9.48 0.31 3.58
C VAL A 112 -9.60 -0.22 2.14
N SER A 113 -9.54 -1.55 1.95
CA SER A 113 -9.76 -2.18 0.65
C SER A 113 -11.23 -2.14 0.24
N VAL A 114 -11.48 -2.14 -1.07
CA VAL A 114 -12.82 -2.30 -1.65
C VAL A 114 -13.08 -3.79 -1.87
N PRO A 115 -14.19 -4.35 -1.36
CA PRO A 115 -14.51 -5.77 -1.55
C PRO A 115 -14.59 -6.18 -3.02
N LEU A 116 -14.23 -7.44 -3.29
CA LEU A 116 -14.30 -8.00 -4.64
C LEU A 116 -15.73 -8.06 -5.16
N GLY A 117 -15.91 -7.67 -6.43
CA GLY A 117 -17.20 -7.67 -7.10
C GLY A 117 -18.04 -6.41 -6.82
N ILE A 118 -17.57 -5.51 -5.95
CA ILE A 118 -18.21 -4.20 -5.77
C ILE A 118 -17.63 -3.24 -6.81
N SER A 119 -18.52 -2.80 -7.70
CA SER A 119 -18.39 -1.60 -8.51
C SER A 119 -19.59 -0.70 -8.23
N THR A 120 -19.43 0.59 -8.51
CA THR A 120 -20.52 1.56 -8.46
C THR A 120 -20.64 2.16 -9.84
N GLU A 121 -21.77 1.90 -10.52
CA GLU A 121 -21.99 2.30 -11.92
C GLU A 121 -21.74 3.80 -12.15
N ASP A 122 -22.16 4.64 -11.19
CA ASP A 122 -21.99 6.10 -11.26
C ASP A 122 -20.63 6.62 -10.72
N GLN A 123 -19.75 5.75 -10.23
CA GLN A 123 -18.43 6.13 -9.69
C GLN A 123 -17.35 5.16 -10.22
N PRO A 124 -16.91 5.34 -11.48
CA PRO A 124 -15.95 4.43 -12.13
C PRO A 124 -14.57 4.41 -11.46
N ASN A 125 -14.27 5.40 -10.62
CA ASN A 125 -13.03 5.48 -9.84
C ASN A 125 -13.04 4.58 -8.60
N ILE A 126 -14.17 3.91 -8.30
CA ILE A 126 -14.27 2.88 -7.27
C ILE A 126 -14.21 1.52 -7.97
N SER A 127 -13.11 0.82 -7.75
CA SER A 127 -12.88 -0.52 -8.27
C SER A 127 -12.52 -1.47 -7.14
N SER A 128 -12.81 -2.76 -7.36
CA SER A 128 -12.45 -3.82 -6.41
C SER A 128 -10.94 -3.88 -6.18
N THR A 129 -10.51 -4.04 -4.93
CA THR A 129 -9.09 -4.27 -4.63
C THR A 129 -8.71 -5.68 -5.03
N ILE A 130 -7.72 -5.82 -5.92
CA ILE A 130 -7.25 -7.12 -6.44
C ILE A 130 -6.01 -7.66 -5.70
N TRP A 131 -5.20 -6.77 -5.11
CA TRP A 131 -4.04 -7.10 -4.28
C TRP A 131 -3.65 -5.88 -3.43
N ARG A 132 -2.78 -6.10 -2.45
CA ARG A 132 -2.15 -5.08 -1.59
C ARG A 132 -0.66 -5.37 -1.48
N THR A 133 0.10 -4.33 -1.16
CA THR A 133 1.53 -4.43 -0.83
C THR A 133 1.83 -3.68 0.46
N VAL A 134 2.83 -4.15 1.20
CA VAL A 134 3.39 -3.47 2.38
C VAL A 134 4.91 -3.57 2.28
N CYS A 135 5.59 -2.41 2.33
CA CYS A 135 7.04 -2.33 2.19
C CYS A 135 7.67 -1.99 3.54
N ASP A 136 8.52 -2.87 4.06
CA ASP A 136 9.42 -2.54 5.16
C ASP A 136 10.69 -1.90 4.59
N HIS A 137 10.75 -0.58 4.64
CA HIS A 137 11.89 0.17 4.12
C HIS A 137 13.19 -0.05 4.91
N ARG A 138 13.12 -0.45 6.19
CA ARG A 138 14.32 -0.64 7.02
C ARG A 138 14.99 -1.98 6.73
N ASN A 139 14.18 -3.01 6.56
CA ASN A 139 14.66 -4.38 6.34
C ASN A 139 14.61 -4.80 4.86
N LEU A 140 14.19 -3.90 3.97
CA LEU A 140 14.04 -4.14 2.53
C LEU A 140 13.16 -5.35 2.22
N ILE A 141 12.03 -5.46 2.94
CA ILE A 141 11.04 -6.51 2.73
C ILE A 141 9.87 -5.96 1.91
N TYR A 142 9.52 -6.66 0.83
CA TYR A 142 8.34 -6.35 0.01
C TYR A 142 7.27 -7.42 0.21
N CYS A 143 6.24 -7.12 0.98
CA CYS A 143 5.11 -8.02 1.22
C CYS A 143 4.02 -7.83 0.16
N PHE A 144 3.46 -8.94 -0.31
CA PHE A 144 2.35 -8.99 -1.25
C PHE A 144 1.18 -9.79 -0.63
N ASP A 145 -0.04 -9.27 -0.77
CA ASP A 145 -1.27 -9.89 -0.28
C ASP A 145 -2.33 -9.87 -1.38
N SER A 146 -2.67 -11.03 -1.92
CA SER A 146 -3.72 -11.16 -2.92
C SER A 146 -5.10 -10.96 -2.29
N ALA A 147 -6.01 -10.30 -3.01
CA ALA A 147 -7.42 -10.28 -2.65
C ALA A 147 -8.23 -11.38 -3.35
N THR A 148 -7.74 -11.88 -4.48
CA THR A 148 -8.44 -12.84 -5.35
C THR A 148 -8.21 -14.29 -4.96
N ARG A 149 -7.29 -14.55 -4.03
CA ARG A 149 -7.00 -15.87 -3.45
C ARG A 149 -6.39 -15.68 -2.06
N PRO A 150 -6.50 -16.66 -1.14
CA PRO A 150 -5.92 -16.57 0.21
C PRO A 150 -4.40 -16.73 0.15
N ASN A 151 -3.69 -15.69 -0.30
CA ASN A 151 -2.26 -15.75 -0.54
C ASN A 151 -1.52 -14.48 -0.09
N THR A 152 -0.71 -14.63 0.95
CA THR A 152 0.20 -13.60 1.46
C THR A 152 1.62 -14.17 1.52
N PHE A 153 2.58 -13.44 0.98
CA PHE A 153 4.00 -13.81 1.01
C PHE A 153 4.87 -12.54 0.99
N TRP A 154 6.18 -12.68 1.11
CA TRP A 154 7.09 -11.55 1.02
C TRP A 154 8.38 -11.90 0.28
N VAL A 155 9.05 -10.87 -0.21
CA VAL A 155 10.35 -10.95 -0.85
C VAL A 155 11.34 -10.20 0.02
N ASP A 156 12.40 -10.89 0.44
CA ASP A 156 13.56 -10.25 1.06
C ASP A 156 14.48 -9.75 -0.05
N LEU A 157 14.52 -8.43 -0.25
CA LEU A 157 15.33 -7.85 -1.32
C LEU A 157 16.84 -8.01 -1.05
N ALA A 158 17.27 -8.20 0.20
CA ALA A 158 18.67 -8.45 0.50
C ALA A 158 19.16 -9.82 0.01
N LYS A 159 18.23 -10.74 -0.33
CA LYS A 159 18.54 -12.06 -0.91
C LYS A 159 18.56 -12.07 -2.44
N LEU A 160 18.25 -10.94 -3.08
CA LEU A 160 18.28 -10.80 -4.53
C LEU A 160 19.61 -10.18 -4.98
N ASP A 161 20.08 -10.58 -6.17
CA ASP A 161 21.27 -10.01 -6.80
C ASP A 161 20.89 -8.82 -7.68
N PHE A 162 21.32 -7.64 -7.26
CA PHE A 162 21.16 -6.37 -7.99
C PHE A 162 22.48 -5.84 -8.57
N THR A 163 23.53 -6.67 -8.65
CA THR A 163 24.78 -6.25 -9.26
C THR A 163 24.60 -5.90 -10.74
N PRO A 164 25.33 -4.90 -11.28
CA PRO A 164 25.24 -4.55 -12.69
C PRO A 164 25.49 -5.76 -13.60
N GLY A 165 24.54 -6.05 -14.49
CA GLY A 165 24.60 -7.20 -15.39
C GLY A 165 24.00 -8.50 -14.85
N ALA A 166 23.51 -8.52 -13.60
CA ALA A 166 22.74 -9.63 -13.08
C ALA A 166 21.50 -9.93 -13.98
N PRO A 167 21.13 -11.20 -14.17
CA PRO A 167 20.01 -11.56 -15.04
C PRO A 167 18.68 -11.04 -14.48
N ILE A 168 17.80 -10.59 -15.37
CA ILE A 168 16.43 -10.23 -15.03
C ILE A 168 15.72 -11.48 -14.52
N ARG A 169 14.97 -11.32 -13.42
CA ARG A 169 14.13 -12.39 -12.87
C ARG A 169 12.69 -11.94 -12.66
N LYS A 170 11.77 -12.90 -12.71
CA LYS A 170 10.33 -12.70 -12.52
C LYS A 170 9.78 -13.74 -11.53
N LEU A 171 8.84 -13.29 -10.69
CA LEU A 171 7.94 -14.15 -9.95
C LEU A 171 6.55 -14.03 -10.59
N SER A 172 6.01 -15.11 -11.15
CA SER A 172 4.72 -15.07 -11.85
C SER A 172 3.56 -15.16 -10.86
N LEU A 173 2.52 -14.35 -11.09
CA LEU A 173 1.24 -14.41 -10.37
C LEU A 173 0.04 -14.51 -11.33
N GLU A 174 0.32 -14.60 -12.63
CA GLU A 174 -0.62 -14.43 -13.74
C GLU A 174 -1.64 -15.57 -13.85
N HIS A 175 -1.27 -16.78 -13.41
CA HIS A 175 -2.03 -18.00 -13.68
C HIS A 175 -2.57 -18.68 -12.42
N GLY A 176 -2.67 -17.95 -11.31
CA GLY A 176 -3.23 -18.51 -10.09
C GLY A 176 -2.18 -19.06 -9.11
N GLU A 177 -0.89 -18.81 -9.34
CA GLU A 177 0.20 -19.23 -8.47
C GLU A 177 -0.04 -18.80 -7.01
N VAL A 178 0.33 -19.69 -6.08
CA VAL A 178 0.23 -19.48 -4.65
C VAL A 178 1.60 -19.72 -4.05
N TYR A 179 2.10 -18.72 -3.33
CA TYR A 179 3.36 -18.81 -2.61
C TYR A 179 3.16 -18.76 -1.09
N ALA A 180 4.19 -19.02 -0.30
CA ALA A 180 4.10 -18.88 1.16
C ALA A 180 5.46 -18.51 1.71
N GLY A 181 5.48 -17.68 2.75
CA GLY A 181 6.71 -17.27 3.39
C GLY A 181 7.52 -16.27 2.58
N GLU A 182 8.84 -16.38 2.72
CA GLU A 182 9.83 -15.64 1.94
C GLU A 182 10.08 -16.36 0.60
N VAL A 183 10.06 -15.65 -0.53
CA VAL A 183 9.98 -16.27 -1.87
C VAL A 183 11.05 -15.80 -2.87
N SER A 184 12.08 -15.07 -2.44
CA SER A 184 13.18 -14.60 -3.30
C SER A 184 13.79 -15.70 -4.17
N GLU A 185 13.97 -16.91 -3.63
CA GLU A 185 14.52 -18.07 -4.36
C GLU A 185 13.58 -18.60 -5.46
N ARG A 186 12.30 -18.19 -5.46
CA ARG A 186 11.28 -18.63 -6.44
C ARG A 186 11.27 -17.78 -7.71
N PHE A 187 12.07 -16.72 -7.75
CA PHE A 187 12.25 -15.89 -8.94
C PHE A 187 13.04 -16.65 -10.01
N VAL A 188 12.43 -16.77 -11.19
CA VAL A 188 13.02 -17.45 -12.36
C VAL A 188 13.57 -16.43 -13.37
N PRO A 189 14.59 -16.76 -14.17
CA PRO A 189 15.06 -15.90 -15.25
C PRO A 189 13.92 -15.48 -16.18
N ALA A 190 13.93 -14.22 -16.63
CA ALA A 190 12.90 -13.66 -17.48
C ALA A 190 13.47 -12.66 -18.49
N GLU A 191 12.70 -12.38 -19.54
CA GLU A 191 12.99 -11.31 -20.47
C GLU A 191 12.65 -9.93 -19.85
N GLU A 192 13.20 -8.88 -20.45
CA GLU A 192 12.90 -7.51 -20.07
C GLU A 192 11.41 -7.17 -20.28
N LEU A 193 10.85 -6.44 -19.33
CA LEU A 193 9.48 -5.93 -19.44
C LEU A 193 9.39 -4.92 -20.59
N LYS A 194 8.47 -5.18 -21.54
CA LYS A 194 8.18 -4.24 -22.63
C LYS A 194 7.23 -3.15 -22.13
N TRP A 195 7.76 -1.95 -21.98
CA TRP A 195 6.97 -0.78 -21.58
C TRP A 195 6.05 -0.31 -22.70
N LEU A 196 4.81 0.06 -22.34
CA LEU A 196 3.93 0.80 -23.23
C LEU A 196 4.50 2.22 -23.43
N ARG A 197 4.50 2.72 -24.67
CA ARG A 197 4.91 4.10 -24.94
C ARG A 197 3.82 5.06 -24.46
N ALA A 198 4.24 6.17 -23.86
CA ALA A 198 3.35 7.30 -23.63
C ALA A 198 2.83 7.78 -25.00
N GLY A 199 1.50 7.86 -25.14
CA GLY A 199 0.81 8.39 -26.31
C GLY A 199 0.57 9.89 -26.21
#